data_AF-A0A5E4JPF5-F1
#
_entry.id   AF-A0A5E4JPF5-F1
#
_cell.length_a   1.000
_cell.length_b   1.000
_cell.length_c   1.000
_cell.angle_alpha   90.00
_cell.angle_beta   90.00
_cell.angle_gamma   90.00
#
_symmetry.space_group_name_H-M   'P 1'
#
loop_
_entity.id
_entity.type
_entity.pdbx_description
1 polymer ?
#
loop_
_entity_poly.entity_id
_entity_poly.type
_entity_poly.pdbx_seq_one_letter_code
_entity_poly.pdbx_strand_id
1 'polypeptide(L)' 'MVNKLKEAGTVVKIDTKLLREVEDFIGKEENRLKFTNKKQFIDIAVFDFLRKMEKGVKE' A
#
# COMPACT_ATOMS: atom_id res chain seq x y z
N MET A 1 17.84 -1.22 -21.42
CA MET A 1 17.77 -0.89 -19.99
C MET A 1 16.53 -0.03 -19.81
N VAL A 2 15.47 -0.58 -19.18
CA VAL A 2 14.25 0.19 -18.93
C VAL A 2 14.60 1.36 -18.04
N ASN A 3 14.40 2.57 -18.54
CA ASN A 3 14.39 3.81 -17.77
C ASN A 3 13.33 3.62 -16.67
N LYS A 4 13.75 3.08 -15.52
CA LYS A 4 12.94 3.08 -14.32
C LYS A 4 13.04 4.50 -13.79
N LEU A 5 12.28 5.37 -14.45
CA LEU A 5 12.10 6.74 -14.03
C LEU A 5 11.78 6.69 -12.55
N LYS A 6 12.58 7.44 -11.83
CA LYS A 6 12.47 7.78 -10.42
C LYS A 6 11.20 8.64 -10.28
N GLU A 7 10.04 8.10 -10.65
CA GLU A 7 8.76 8.78 -10.51
C GLU A 7 8.53 8.95 -9.02
N ALA A 8 8.85 10.16 -8.56
CA ALA A 8 8.54 10.61 -7.23
C ALA A 8 7.06 10.35 -6.98
N GLY A 9 6.75 9.72 -5.84
CA GLY A 9 5.43 9.14 -5.57
C GLY A 9 4.29 10.05 -6.03
N THR A 10 3.49 9.55 -6.97
CA THR A 10 2.30 10.24 -7.46
C THR A 10 1.26 10.35 -6.34
N VAL A 11 0.63 11.51 -6.22
CA VAL A 11 -0.48 11.70 -5.28
C VAL A 11 -1.69 10.94 -5.78
N VAL A 12 -2.25 10.06 -4.94
CA VAL A 12 -3.44 9.26 -5.25
C VAL A 12 -4.61 9.71 -4.40
N LYS A 13 -5.82 9.63 -4.97
CA LYS A 13 -7.06 9.84 -4.21
C LYS A 13 -7.42 8.54 -3.50
N ILE A 14 -7.68 8.64 -2.21
CA ILE A 14 -8.13 7.54 -1.36
C ILE A 14 -9.35 8.01 -0.56
N ASP A 15 -10.28 7.09 -0.31
CA ASP A 15 -11.39 7.35 0.58
C ASP A 15 -10.89 7.75 1.98
N THR A 16 -11.49 8.77 2.57
CA THR A 16 -11.01 9.35 3.85
C THR A 16 -11.24 8.39 5.01
N LYS A 17 -12.31 7.58 4.97
CA LYS A 17 -12.56 6.57 6.01
C LYS A 17 -11.52 5.47 5.92
N LEU A 18 -11.25 4.96 4.71
CA LEU A 18 -10.21 3.96 4.49
C LEU A 18 -8.82 4.47 4.94
N LEU A 19 -8.48 5.72 4.62
CA LEU A 19 -7.21 6.30 5.05
C LEU A 19 -7.07 6.33 6.58
N ARG A 20 -8.14 6.70 7.30
CA ARG A 20 -8.14 6.69 8.77
C ARG A 20 -7.97 5.29 9.33
N GLU A 21 -8.69 4.31 8.79
CA GLU A 21 -8.54 2.90 9.21
C GLU A 21 -7.11 2.39 9.00
N VAL A 22 -6.46 2.78 7.90
CA VAL A 22 -5.04 2.47 7.65
C VAL A 22 -4.14 3.15 8.67
N GLU A 23 -4.35 4.43 8.97
CA GLU A 23 -3.56 5.17 9.95
C GLU A 23 -3.69 4.57 11.36
N ASP A 24 -4.90 4.20 11.76
CA ASP A 24 -5.16 3.51 13.03
C ASP A 24 -4.50 2.12 13.06
N PHE A 25 -4.55 1.39 11.94
CA PHE A 25 -3.95 0.06 11.84
C PHE A 25 -2.42 0.09 11.96
N ILE A 26 -1.74 1.00 11.26
CA ILE A 26 -0.27 1.13 11.34
C ILE A 26 0.18 1.72 12.68
N GLY A 27 -0.69 2.46 13.36
CA GLY A 27 -0.41 3.06 14.67
C GLY A 27 -0.31 2.06 15.81
N LYS A 28 -0.92 0.86 15.68
CA LYS A 28 -0.88 -0.23 16.68
C LYS A 28 0.55 -0.70 16.90
N GLU A 29 0.95 -0.91 18.17
CA GLU A 29 2.33 -1.28 18.52
C GLU A 29 2.84 -2.51 17.77
N GLU A 30 2.00 -3.53 17.60
CA GLU A 30 2.29 -4.75 16.85
C GLU A 30 2.66 -4.51 15.37
N ASN A 31 2.18 -3.40 14.81
CA ASN A 31 2.31 -3.05 13.39
C ASN A 31 3.36 -1.97 13.15
N ARG A 32 3.81 -1.24 14.18
CA ARG A 32 4.83 -0.18 14.06
C ARG A 32 6.15 -0.68 13.50
N LEU A 33 6.52 -1.93 13.78
CA LEU A 33 7.74 -2.55 13.26
C LEU A 33 7.60 -3.03 11.81
N LYS A 34 6.38 -3.27 11.34
CA LYS A 34 6.10 -3.76 9.98
C LYS A 34 5.92 -2.63 8.98
N PHE A 35 5.32 -1.51 9.41
CA PHE A 35 4.98 -0.40 8.53
C PHE A 35 5.59 0.89 9.04
N THR A 36 6.48 1.46 8.24
CA THR A 36 7.18 2.73 8.54
C THR A 36 6.23 3.92 8.38
N ASN A 37 5.32 3.86 7.39
CA ASN A 37 4.34 4.91 7.12
C ASN A 37 3.16 4.38 6.27
N LYS A 38 2.12 5.20 6.15
CA LYS A 38 0.92 4.89 5.34
C LYS A 38 1.21 4.58 3.87
N LYS A 39 2.21 5.23 3.26
CA LYS A 39 2.57 4.98 1.86
C LYS A 39 3.10 3.56 1.70
N GLN A 40 4.02 3.13 2.57
CA GLN A 40 4.58 1.78 2.52
C GLN A 40 3.48 0.72 2.67
N PHE A 41 2.54 0.94 3.60
CA PHE A 41 1.39 0.05 3.76
C PHE A 41 0.57 -0.06 2.46
N ILE A 42 0.22 1.08 1.85
CA ILE A 42 -0.56 1.14 0.60
C ILE A 42 0.22 0.46 -0.55
N ASP A 43 1.51 0.73 -0.68
CA ASP A 43 2.35 0.12 -1.72
C ASP A 43 2.33 -1.42 -1.63
N ILE A 44 2.43 -1.98 -0.42
CA ILE A 44 2.37 -3.43 -0.17
C ILE A 44 0.99 -3.97 -0.50
N ALA A 45 -0.07 -3.31 -0.03
CA ALA A 45 -1.45 -3.74 -0.28
C ALA A 45 -1.79 -3.77 -1.77
N VAL A 46 -1.37 -2.73 -2.52
CA VAL A 46 -1.55 -2.66 -3.98
C VAL A 46 -0.74 -3.74 -4.68
N PHE A 47 0.52 -3.96 -4.28
CA PHE A 47 1.35 -5.02 -4.84
C PHE A 47 0.70 -6.40 -4.65
N ASP A 48 0.24 -6.72 -3.44
CA ASP A 48 -0.41 -8.00 -3.15
C ASP A 48 -1.72 -8.16 -3.92
N PHE A 49 -2.52 -7.09 -4.02
CA PHE A 49 -3.75 -7.10 -4.81
C PHE A 49 -3.48 -7.39 -6.29
N LEU A 50 -2.55 -6.65 -6.93
CA LEU A 50 -2.20 -6.85 -8.33
C LEU A 50 -1.65 -8.26 -8.58
N ARG A 51 -0.76 -8.73 -7.71
CA ARG A 51 -0.20 -10.08 -7.80
C ARG A 51 -1.27 -11.16 -7.68
N LYS A 52 -2.30 -10.96 -6.83
CA LYS A 52 -3.45 -11.89 -6.74
C LYS A 52 -4.27 -11.89 -8.02
N MET A 53 -4.52 -10.72 -8.61
CA MET A 53 -5.23 -10.61 -9.88
C MET A 53 -4.48 -11.31 -11.03
N GLU A 54 -3.16 -11.13 -11.14
CA GLU A 54 -2.34 -11.78 -12.16
C GLU A 54 -2.34 -13.31 -12.03
N LYS A 55 -2.42 -13.83 -10.80
CA LYS A 55 -2.45 -15.27 -10.55
C LYS A 55 -3.83 -15.91 -10.76
N GLY A 56 -4.85 -15.13 -11.16
CA GLY A 56 -6.19 -15.64 -11.43
C GLY A 56 -6.86 -16.30 -10.23
N VAL A 57 -6.41 -16.02 -9.01
CA VAL A 57 -7.00 -16.57 -7.79
C VAL A 57 -8.31 -15.83 -7.55
N LYS A 58 -9.40 -16.40 -8.06
CA LYS A 58 -10.75 -16.08 -7.61
C LYS A 58 -10.88 -16.58 -6.18
N GLU A 59 -11.19 -15.67 -5.26
CA GLU A 59 -11.58 -15.99 -3.88
C GLU A 59 -12.76 -16.97 -3.85
#